data_AF-A0A9W4T9U0-F1
#
_entry.id   AF-A0A9W4T9U0-F1
#
_cell.length_a   1.000
_cell.length_b   1.000
_cell.length_c   1.000
_cell.angle_alpha   90.00
_cell.angle_beta   90.00
_cell.angle_gamma   90.00
#
_symmetry.space_group_name_H-M   'P 1'
#
loop_
_entity.id
_entity.type
_entity.pdbx_description
1 polymer ?
#
loop_
_entity_poly.entity_id
_entity_poly.type
_entity_poly.pdbx_seq_one_letter_code
_entity_poly.pdbx_strand_id
1 'polypeptide(L)'
;TNYQGDFEKFRRIKVFGVQIYYHNFYVYSMCMPFSSVYYFKQENKFSYPTIMFLVFKDLPIFASNLWIMRNIIISSTENILAYVTSVPTEFGNDDTVIDK
;
A
#
# COMPACT_ATOMS: atom_id res chain seq x y z
N THR A 1 10.18 22.76 -5.43
CA THR A 1 10.91 21.56 -4.97
C THR A 1 10.83 20.52 -6.08
N ASN A 2 11.92 20.30 -6.81
CA ASN A 2 11.99 19.35 -7.92
C ASN A 2 12.07 17.92 -7.37
N TYR A 3 10.99 17.15 -7.52
CA TYR A 3 11.03 15.71 -7.28
C TYR A 3 11.88 15.07 -8.37
N GLN A 4 12.91 14.32 -7.98
CA GLN A 4 13.94 13.79 -8.91
C GLN A 4 13.44 12.60 -9.76
N GLY A 5 12.27 12.02 -9.45
CA GLY A 5 11.69 10.88 -10.16
C GLY A 5 10.50 11.23 -11.05
N ASP A 6 9.95 10.22 -11.74
CA ASP A 6 8.70 10.35 -12.50
C ASP A 6 7.51 10.48 -11.53
N PHE A 7 7.13 11.73 -11.25
CA PHE A 7 6.05 12.05 -10.32
C PHE A 7 4.70 11.48 -10.78
N GLU A 8 4.46 11.38 -12.09
CA GLU A 8 3.21 10.83 -12.63
C GLU A 8 3.09 9.32 -12.36
N LYS A 9 4.21 8.59 -12.37
CA LYS A 9 4.24 7.19 -11.92
C LYS A 9 4.08 7.10 -10.40
N PHE A 10 4.78 7.92 -9.64
CA PHE A 10 4.73 7.87 -8.17
C PHE A 10 3.34 8.20 -7.61
N ARG A 11 2.65 9.18 -8.20
CA ARG A 11 1.28 9.58 -7.86
C ARG A 11 0.26 8.44 -7.96
N ARG A 12 0.52 7.47 -8.84
CA ARG A 12 -0.34 6.28 -9.04
C ARG A 12 -0.13 5.21 -7.97
N ILE A 13 0.98 5.27 -7.23
CA ILE A 13 1.26 4.32 -6.17
C ILE A 13 0.35 4.63 -4.99
N LYS A 14 -0.41 3.63 -4.59
CA LYS A 14 -1.18 3.62 -3.34
C LYS A 14 -0.66 2.47 -2.50
N VAL A 15 -0.05 2.81 -1.37
CA VAL A 15 0.43 1.81 -0.40
C VAL A 15 -0.65 1.58 0.65
N PHE A 16 -0.76 0.34 1.10
CA PHE A 16 -1.72 -0.05 2.13
C PHE A 16 -1.00 -0.53 3.38
N GLY A 17 -1.51 -0.13 4.54
CA GLY A 17 -1.02 -0.53 5.85
C GLY A 17 -2.12 -1.16 6.67
N VAL A 18 -1.79 -2.16 7.48
CA VAL A 18 -2.72 -2.80 8.41
C VAL A 18 -2.22 -2.60 9.83
N GLN A 19 -3.11 -2.12 10.70
CA GLN A 19 -2.85 -1.98 12.13
C GLN A 19 -3.85 -2.83 12.90
N ILE A 20 -3.35 -3.62 13.85
CA ILE A 20 -4.19 -4.40 14.76
C ILE A 20 -4.09 -3.76 16.14
N TYR A 21 -5.21 -3.28 16.66
CA TYR A 21 -5.25 -2.62 17.96
C TYR A 21 -6.60 -2.85 18.64
N TYR A 22 -6.57 -3.24 19.93
CA TYR A 22 -7.75 -3.47 20.77
C TYR A 22 -8.86 -4.26 20.06
N HIS A 23 -8.53 -5.45 19.55
CA HIS A 23 -9.45 -6.33 18.83
C HIS A 23 -10.00 -5.82 17.49
N ASN A 24 -9.50 -4.69 17.01
CA ASN A 24 -9.89 -4.10 15.74
C ASN A 24 -8.71 -4.19 14.76
N PHE A 25 -9.05 -4.48 13.51
CA PHE A 25 -8.21 -4.38 12.33
C PHE A 25 -8.55 -3.07 11.64
N TYR A 26 -7.52 -2.27 11.39
CA TYR A 26 -7.62 -1.04 10.65
C TYR A 26 -6.79 -1.17 9.37
N VAL A 27 -7.43 -0.95 8.23
CA VAL A 27 -6.76 -0.94 6.93
C VAL A 27 -6.69 0.50 6.47
N TYR A 28 -5.49 0.98 6.29
CA TYR A 28 -5.19 2.32 5.83
C TYR A 28 -4.61 2.29 4.44
N SER A 29 -4.80 3.39 3.72
CA SER A 29 -4.10 3.65 2.48
C SER A 29 -3.43 5.01 2.53
N MET A 30 -2.31 5.09 1.82
CA MET A 30 -1.53 6.29 1.69
C MET A 30 -1.11 6.45 0.23
N CYS A 31 -1.25 7.67 -0.28
CA CYS A 31 -0.73 8.05 -1.59
C CYS A 31 -0.20 9.47 -1.54
N MET A 32 0.57 9.85 -2.56
CA MET A 32 1.16 11.18 -2.68
C MET A 32 0.60 11.88 -3.92
N PRO A 33 -0.60 12.50 -3.83
CA PRO A 33 -1.27 13.08 -5.00
C PRO A 33 -0.53 14.28 -5.60
N PHE A 34 0.17 15.05 -4.77
CA PHE A 34 1.01 16.18 -5.18
C PHE A 34 2.41 16.05 -4.58
N SER A 35 3.41 16.69 -5.20
CA SER A 35 4.77 16.70 -4.66
C SER A 35 4.76 17.22 -3.22
N SER A 36 5.40 16.47 -2.33
CA SER A 36 5.46 16.68 -0.87
C SER A 36 4.11 16.65 -0.12
N VAL A 37 3.02 16.19 -0.72
CA VAL A 37 1.70 16.09 -0.06
C VAL A 37 1.29 14.63 0.06
N TYR A 38 1.12 14.14 1.28
CA TYR A 38 0.63 12.80 1.56
C TYR A 38 -0.85 12.83 1.91
N TYR A 39 -1.62 11.97 1.24
CA TYR A 39 -3.02 11.73 1.54
C TYR A 39 -3.16 10.39 2.25
N PHE A 40 -3.80 10.40 3.42
CA PHE A 40 -4.03 9.23 4.25
C PHE A 40 -5.53 8.98 4.40
N LYS A 41 -5.97 7.74 4.20
CA LYS A 41 -7.38 7.35 4.31
C LYS A 41 -7.52 5.97 4.95
N GLN A 42 -8.43 5.85 5.92
CA GLN A 42 -8.89 4.55 6.42
C GLN A 42 -9.86 3.93 5.41
N GLU A 43 -9.48 2.79 4.84
CA GLU A 43 -10.28 2.08 3.82
C GLU A 43 -11.24 1.08 4.43
N ASN A 44 -10.81 0.39 5.49
CA ASN A 44 -11.66 -0.57 6.18
C ASN A 44 -11.36 -0.61 7.68
N LYS A 45 -12.38 -0.95 8.46
CA LYS A 45 -12.26 -1.25 9.89
C LYS A 45 -13.19 -2.41 10.23
N PHE A 46 -12.66 -3.44 10.86
CA PHE A 46 -13.45 -4.58 11.34
C PHE A 46 -12.85 -5.16 12.62
N SER A 47 -13.66 -5.85 13.40
CA SER A 47 -13.24 -6.45 14.67
C SER A 47 -13.20 -7.96 14.59
N TYR A 48 -12.33 -8.60 15.38
CA TYR A 48 -12.45 -10.04 15.56
C TYR A 48 -13.55 -10.38 16.58
N PRO A 49 -14.22 -11.52 16.45
CA PRO A 49 -15.27 -11.93 17.37
C PRO A 49 -14.70 -12.18 18.77
N THR A 50 -15.13 -11.42 19.77
CA THR A 50 -14.68 -11.58 21.18
C THR A 50 -15.71 -12.28 22.05
N ILE A 51 -17.00 -12.27 21.67
CA ILE A 51 -18.08 -12.86 22.46
C ILE A 51 -18.32 -14.30 21.98
N MET A 52 -17.96 -15.28 22.81
CA MET A 52 -17.99 -16.71 22.48
C MET A 52 -19.35 -17.20 21.94
N PHE A 53 -20.45 -16.67 22.47
CA PHE A 53 -21.81 -17.04 22.06
C PHE A 53 -22.20 -16.50 20.67
N LEU A 54 -21.61 -15.39 20.23
CA LEU A 54 -21.89 -14.76 18.94
C LEU A 54 -20.91 -15.14 17.84
N VAL A 55 -19.89 -15.96 18.16
CA VAL A 55 -18.85 -16.36 17.20
C VAL A 55 -19.44 -16.93 15.92
N PHE A 56 -20.43 -17.83 15.98
CA PHE A 56 -21.01 -18.41 14.76
C PHE A 56 -21.65 -17.39 13.82
N LYS A 57 -22.16 -16.28 14.36
CA LYS A 57 -22.76 -15.19 13.59
C LYS A 57 -21.71 -14.22 13.06
N ASP A 58 -20.71 -13.92 13.88
CA ASP A 58 -19.69 -12.91 13.58
C ASP A 58 -18.52 -13.47 12.76
N LEU A 59 -18.28 -14.79 12.82
CA LEU A 59 -17.22 -15.48 12.09
C LEU A 59 -17.32 -15.35 10.56
N PRO A 60 -18.48 -15.56 9.91
CA PRO A 60 -18.57 -15.37 8.45
C PRO A 60 -18.31 -13.89 8.05
N ILE A 61 -18.76 -12.94 8.86
CA ILE A 61 -18.52 -11.50 8.64
C ILE A 61 -17.02 -11.20 8.78
N PHE A 62 -16.39 -11.74 9.81
CA PHE A 62 -14.96 -11.61 10.04
C PHE A 62 -14.14 -12.25 8.90
N ALA A 63 -14.49 -13.47 8.47
CA ALA A 63 -13.83 -14.16 7.36
C ALA A 63 -13.97 -13.38 6.04
N SER A 64 -15.14 -12.82 5.77
CA SER A 64 -15.36 -11.95 4.60
C SER A 64 -14.46 -10.71 4.65
N ASN A 65 -14.35 -10.05 5.80
CA ASN A 65 -13.46 -8.90 5.97
C ASN A 65 -11.98 -9.27 5.82
N LEU A 66 -11.55 -10.43 6.34
CA LEU A 66 -10.20 -10.94 6.12
C LEU A 66 -9.91 -11.20 4.64
N TRP A 67 -10.89 -11.73 3.90
CA TRP A 67 -10.77 -11.95 2.47
C TRP A 67 -10.62 -10.63 1.70
N ILE A 68 -11.41 -9.61 2.05
CA ILE A 68 -11.28 -8.26 1.49
C ILE A 68 -9.89 -7.69 1.78
N MET A 69 -9.42 -7.79 3.03
CA MET A 69 -8.08 -7.34 3.43
C MET A 69 -6.98 -8.05 2.63
N ARG A 70 -7.09 -9.37 2.44
CA ARG A 70 -6.17 -10.14 1.59
C ARG A 70 -6.09 -9.58 0.17
N ASN A 71 -7.24 -9.31 -0.45
CA ASN A 71 -7.28 -8.78 -1.82
C ASN A 71 -6.63 -7.39 -1.91
N ILE A 72 -6.82 -6.54 -0.90
CA ILE A 72 -6.17 -5.22 -0.82
C ILE A 72 -4.64 -5.38 -0.75
N ILE A 73 -4.12 -6.29 0.08
CA ILE A 73 -2.68 -6.53 0.23
C ILE A 73 -2.08 -7.05 -1.08
N ILE A 74 -2.74 -8.01 -1.74
CA ILE A 74 -2.28 -8.56 -3.03
C ILE A 74 -2.22 -7.46 -4.08
N SER A 75 -3.28 -6.66 -4.21
CA SER A 75 -3.32 -5.53 -5.15
C SER A 75 -2.24 -4.48 -4.84
N SER A 76 -1.96 -4.22 -3.56
CA SER A 76 -0.85 -3.33 -3.16
C SER A 76 0.49 -3.86 -3.65
N THR A 77 0.75 -5.16 -3.48
CA THR A 77 2.00 -5.79 -3.91
C THR A 77 2.16 -5.75 -5.41
N GLU A 78 1.10 -6.02 -6.17
CA GLU A 78 1.10 -5.92 -7.64
C GLU A 78 1.39 -4.50 -8.11
N ASN A 79 0.77 -3.49 -7.50
CA ASN A 79 1.01 -2.08 -7.83
C ASN A 79 2.45 -1.63 -7.53
N ILE A 80 3.00 -2.05 -6.38
CA ILE A 80 4.39 -1.74 -6.01
C ILE A 80 5.36 -2.47 -6.96
N LEU A 81 5.10 -3.74 -7.25
CA LEU A 81 5.94 -4.53 -8.15
C LEU A 81 5.94 -3.91 -9.56
N ALA A 82 4.77 -3.55 -10.09
CA ALA A 82 4.65 -2.87 -11.37
C ALA A 82 5.42 -1.54 -11.39
N TYR A 83 5.40 -0.78 -10.28
CA TYR A 83 6.22 0.43 -10.19
C TYR A 83 7.72 0.12 -10.24
N VAL A 84 8.20 -0.81 -9.41
CA VAL A 84 9.62 -1.19 -9.34
C VAL A 84 10.13 -1.72 -10.68
N THR A 85 9.33 -2.50 -11.40
CA THR A 85 9.72 -3.06 -12.71
C THR A 85 9.54 -2.09 -13.88
N SER A 86 8.77 -1.01 -13.71
CA SER A 86 8.58 0.04 -14.74
C SER A 86 9.69 1.09 -14.81
N VAL A 87 10.68 1.02 -13.92
CA VAL A 87 11.87 1.87 -13.97
C VAL A 87 12.85 1.20 -14.95
N PRO A 88 13.19 1.83 -16.09
CA PRO A 88 14.29 1.35 -16.90
C PRO A 88 15.55 1.43 -16.05
N THR A 89 16.34 0.36 -16.06
CA THR A 89 17.68 0.28 -15.46
C THR A 89 18.63 1.27 -16.14
N GLU A 90 18.42 2.57 -15.97
CA GLU A 90 19.41 3.60 -16.29
C GLU A 90 20.31 3.78 -15.06
N PHE A 91 21.03 2.71 -14.72
CA PHE A 91 22.31 2.90 -14.06
C PHE A 91 23.23 3.49 -15.13
N GLY A 92 23.49 4.79 -15.03
CA GLY A 92 24.40 5.49 -15.91
C GLY A 92 25.74 4.76 -16.00
N ASN A 93 26.10 4.34 -17.22
CA ASN A 93 27.49 4.36 -17.62
C ASN A 93 27.86 5.83 -17.82
N ASP A 94 28.14 6.51 -16.71
CA ASP A 94 28.93 7.74 -16.74
C ASP A 94 30.40 7.32 -16.71
N ASP A 95 30.85 6.71 -17.82
CA ASP A 95 32.27 6.58 -18.11
C ASP A 95 32.78 7.99 -18.42
N THR A 96 33.07 8.70 -17.34
CA THR A 96 33.93 9.88 -17.31
C THR A 96 35.32 9.48 -17.80
N VAL A 97 35.51 9.40 -19.12
CA VAL A 97 36.85 9.46 -19.72
C VAL A 97 37.28 10.91 -19.74
N ILE A 98 37.91 11.32 -18.65
CA ILE A 98 38.75 12.51 -18.57
C ILE A 98 40.01 12.24 -19.42
N ASP A 99 40.15 13.03 -20.48
CA ASP A 99 41.36 13.57 -21.13
C ASP A 99 42.66 12.75 -21.16
N LYS A 100 43.15 12.51 -22.39
CA LYS A 100 44.52 12.83 -22.84
C LYS A 100 44.59 12.99 -24.35
#